data_AF-A0A358HQQ2-F1
#
_entry.id   AF-A0A358HQQ2-F1
#
_cell.length_a   1.000
_cell.length_b   1.000
_cell.length_c   1.000
_cell.angle_alpha   90.00
_cell.angle_beta   90.00
_cell.angle_gamma   90.00
#
_symmetry.space_group_name_H-M   'P 1'
#
loop_
_entity.id
_entity.type
_entity.pdbx_description
1 polymer ?
#
loop_
_entity_poly.entity_id
_entity_poly.type
_entity_poly.pdbx_seq_one_letter_code
_entity_poly.pdbx_strand_id
1 'polypeptide(L)'
;QVTVGVEALSMDWDFRANGYVPIGTTSYMEDSLSTVDFSGASIMYRQGEERALRGFDAEIGWRVPLFDADAGQQLRAYAGGYRFTEKNADTVQGPRGRLDLTFDEVPFLWEGSRFSLGAEIQHDDPRGTQGFASFRLRIPLQNFGDSPKPRLTAMERRMTDPIIRDIDIVSQAGQFTKAEEITSTADGNAITLVSSATTSSTDLANTISTAGANSTVVLNGSFTNVNNRLDVQDGQTIMGTGNLDVKTPSGRTVTITTPGASLSGDGAPPVGFGTPHHIFNMAANSRLVGVTVTVSGPATEAVTAVRIDGVDNVEIINSTLTTTATDNTVFGIQVLGNAQNTVIRGNTITTSSNSDFAYALSAVGSDNLVFENNTLNVSGATNNHLIFFNSNNTNLSGSGNSGNLSTCSVGGGTNTGSISFTNGTTCP
;
A
#
# COMPACT_ATOMS: atom_id res chain seq x y z
N GLN A 1 8.93 -1.36 -30.34
CA GLN A 1 10.20 -2.12 -30.49
C GLN A 1 10.62 -2.06 -31.94
N VAL A 2 11.92 -1.97 -32.21
CA VAL A 2 12.52 -2.21 -33.53
C VAL A 2 13.16 -3.58 -33.53
N THR A 3 12.91 -4.36 -34.58
CA THR A 3 13.41 -5.72 -34.73
C THR A 3 14.12 -5.86 -36.08
N VAL A 4 15.31 -6.46 -36.07
CA VAL A 4 16.07 -6.79 -37.27
C VAL A 4 16.38 -8.29 -37.23
N GLY A 5 16.06 -9.00 -38.31
CA GLY A 5 16.27 -10.44 -38.43
C GLY A 5 17.00 -10.81 -39.71
N VAL A 6 17.78 -11.89 -39.66
CA VAL A 6 18.45 -12.49 -40.80
C VAL A 6 18.14 -13.98 -40.82
N GLU A 7 17.77 -14.49 -42.00
CA GLU A 7 17.47 -15.90 -42.22
C GLU A 7 18.34 -16.45 -43.38
N ALA A 8 18.93 -17.63 -43.17
CA ALA A 8 19.55 -18.42 -44.21
C ALA A 8 18.86 -19.79 -44.25
N LEU A 9 18.02 -19.99 -45.26
CA LEU A 9 17.17 -21.17 -45.39
C LEU A 9 17.72 -22.11 -46.46
N SER A 10 17.66 -23.42 -46.20
CA SER A 10 17.95 -24.46 -47.19
C SER A 10 16.94 -25.61 -47.06
N MET A 11 17.09 -26.65 -47.89
CA MET A 11 16.21 -27.81 -47.79
C MET A 11 16.34 -28.51 -46.43
N ASP A 12 17.56 -28.72 -45.93
CA ASP A 12 17.79 -29.52 -44.72
C ASP A 12 18.16 -28.68 -43.50
N TRP A 13 18.76 -27.52 -43.70
CA TRP A 13 19.27 -26.66 -42.63
C TRP A 13 18.71 -25.25 -42.68
N ASP A 14 18.42 -24.70 -41.52
CA ASP A 14 17.95 -23.34 -41.33
C ASP A 14 18.80 -22.62 -40.31
N PHE A 15 19.11 -21.36 -40.57
CA PHE A 15 19.74 -20.49 -39.59
C PHE A 15 18.92 -19.22 -39.49
N ARG A 16 18.58 -18.83 -38.27
CA ARG A 16 17.88 -17.57 -37.99
C ARG A 16 18.54 -16.86 -36.83
N ALA A 17 18.59 -15.54 -36.92
CA ALA A 17 18.98 -14.68 -35.82
C ALA A 17 18.16 -13.40 -35.84
N ASN A 18 17.69 -12.97 -34.67
CA ASN A 18 16.89 -11.77 -34.49
C ASN A 18 17.46 -10.89 -33.39
N GLY A 19 17.43 -9.57 -33.58
CA GLY A 19 17.79 -8.57 -32.58
C GLY A 19 16.64 -7.62 -32.29
N TYR A 20 16.47 -7.28 -31.01
CA TYR A 20 15.31 -6.55 -30.48
C TYR A 20 15.74 -5.35 -29.66
N VAL A 21 15.23 -4.17 -30.02
CA VAL A 21 15.49 -2.91 -29.31
C VAL A 21 14.16 -2.24 -28.97
N PRO A 22 13.78 -2.17 -27.68
CA PRO A 22 12.65 -1.36 -27.23
C PRO A 22 12.91 0.13 -27.56
N ILE A 23 11.87 0.82 -28.03
CA ILE A 23 11.92 2.26 -28.37
C ILE A 23 10.66 2.94 -27.84
N GLY A 24 10.75 4.22 -27.50
CA GLY A 24 9.67 4.97 -26.87
C GLY A 24 9.63 4.72 -25.36
N THR A 25 8.43 4.46 -24.83
CA THR A 25 8.24 4.12 -23.42
C THR A 25 8.73 2.69 -23.16
N THR A 26 9.83 2.55 -22.42
CA THR A 26 10.46 1.26 -22.13
C THR A 26 10.24 0.79 -20.69
N SER A 27 9.55 1.58 -19.87
CA SER A 27 9.10 1.14 -18.56
C SER A 27 7.67 1.60 -18.26
N TYR A 28 6.96 0.76 -17.54
CA TYR A 28 5.61 1.01 -17.04
C TYR A 28 5.58 0.81 -15.54
N MET A 29 4.73 1.56 -14.90
CA MET A 29 4.62 1.59 -13.46
C MET A 29 3.79 0.44 -12.94
N GLU A 30 4.29 -0.26 -11.91
CA GLU A 30 3.61 -1.39 -11.28
C GLU A 30 3.53 -1.16 -9.77
N ASP A 31 2.46 -0.50 -9.34
CA ASP A 31 2.30 -0.06 -7.96
C ASP A 31 2.23 -1.26 -6.98
N SER A 32 1.78 -2.44 -7.43
CA SER A 32 1.73 -3.66 -6.59
C SER A 32 3.11 -4.18 -6.18
N LEU A 33 4.16 -3.77 -6.90
CA LEU A 33 5.55 -4.09 -6.61
C LEU A 33 6.29 -2.96 -5.88
N SER A 34 5.61 -1.85 -5.56
CA SER A 34 6.22 -0.76 -4.81
C SER A 34 6.30 -1.09 -3.32
N THR A 35 7.37 -0.66 -2.67
CA THR A 35 7.55 -0.84 -1.22
C THR A 35 7.86 0.47 -0.53
N VAL A 36 7.54 0.49 0.77
CA VAL A 36 7.86 1.60 1.68
C VAL A 36 8.63 1.01 2.85
N ASP A 37 9.75 1.63 3.19
CA ASP A 37 10.54 1.28 4.37
C ASP A 37 10.58 2.46 5.35
N PHE A 38 10.43 2.16 6.63
CA PHE A 38 10.42 3.14 7.72
C PHE A 38 11.63 2.86 8.61
N SER A 39 12.74 3.54 8.34
CA SER A 39 14.01 3.25 8.98
C SER A 39 14.69 4.52 9.48
N GLY A 40 15.11 4.50 10.73
CA GLY A 40 15.63 5.68 11.43
C GLY A 40 14.62 6.84 11.40
N ALA A 41 15.03 7.95 10.78
CA ALA A 41 14.23 9.17 10.63
C ALA A 41 13.69 9.39 9.19
N SER A 42 13.84 8.40 8.30
CA SER A 42 13.50 8.52 6.88
C SER A 42 12.41 7.53 6.47
N ILE A 43 11.52 7.99 5.58
CA ILE A 43 10.53 7.16 4.90
C ILE A 43 11.02 6.95 3.48
N MET A 44 11.39 5.72 3.13
CA MET A 44 12.00 5.38 1.85
C MET A 44 10.98 4.68 0.95
N TYR A 45 10.66 5.28 -0.19
CA TYR A 45 9.79 4.69 -1.19
C TYR A 45 10.61 4.07 -2.30
N ARG A 46 10.37 2.80 -2.62
CA ARG A 46 10.94 2.15 -3.79
C ARG A 46 9.85 1.78 -4.78
N GLN A 47 9.99 2.34 -5.97
CA GLN A 47 9.00 2.25 -7.02
C GLN A 47 9.10 0.90 -7.75
N GLY A 48 7.97 0.21 -7.86
CA GLY A 48 7.81 -0.98 -8.69
C GLY A 48 7.52 -0.59 -10.14
N GLU A 49 8.16 -1.26 -11.09
CA GLU A 49 7.94 -1.01 -12.51
C GLU A 49 8.21 -2.27 -13.34
N GLU A 50 7.59 -2.33 -14.51
CA GLU A 50 7.89 -3.28 -15.57
C GLU A 50 8.80 -2.62 -16.60
N ARG A 51 9.88 -3.29 -17.01
CA ARG A 51 10.83 -2.80 -18.01
C ARG A 51 10.91 -3.73 -19.20
N ALA A 52 10.90 -3.15 -20.40
CA ALA A 52 11.18 -3.84 -21.64
C ALA A 52 12.69 -4.13 -21.75
N LEU A 53 13.04 -5.38 -22.07
CA LEU A 53 14.42 -5.81 -22.25
C LEU A 53 14.83 -5.70 -23.72
N ARG A 54 16.08 -5.30 -23.96
CA ARG A 54 16.72 -5.44 -25.28
C ARG A 54 17.46 -6.76 -25.37
N GLY A 55 17.52 -7.37 -26.54
CA GLY A 55 18.16 -8.67 -26.65
C GLY A 55 18.26 -9.21 -28.06
N PHE A 56 18.63 -10.48 -28.14
CA PHE A 56 18.71 -11.22 -29.40
C PHE A 56 18.39 -12.70 -29.17
N ASP A 57 18.01 -13.38 -30.24
CA ASP A 57 17.91 -14.83 -30.31
C ASP A 57 18.59 -15.36 -31.57
N ALA A 58 18.96 -16.63 -31.53
CA ALA A 58 19.40 -17.38 -32.69
C ALA A 58 18.96 -18.84 -32.58
N GLU A 59 18.55 -19.42 -33.72
CA GLU A 59 18.21 -20.84 -33.83
C GLU A 59 18.84 -21.46 -35.08
N ILE A 60 19.20 -22.74 -34.95
CA ILE A 60 19.51 -23.64 -36.05
C ILE A 60 18.39 -24.67 -36.17
N GLY A 61 17.89 -24.86 -37.40
CA GLY A 61 16.87 -25.84 -37.74
C GLY A 61 17.44 -26.97 -38.59
N TRP A 62 16.94 -28.17 -38.37
CA TRP A 62 17.25 -29.36 -39.14
C TRP A 62 15.97 -30.08 -39.57
N ARG A 63 15.89 -30.44 -40.84
CA ARG A 63 14.84 -31.30 -41.38
C ARG A 63 15.13 -32.74 -40.99
N VAL A 64 14.26 -33.31 -40.17
CA VAL A 64 14.40 -34.71 -39.76
C VAL A 64 14.04 -35.59 -40.97
N PRO A 65 14.91 -36.51 -41.41
CA PRO A 65 14.73 -37.32 -42.61
C PRO A 65 13.73 -38.47 -42.39
N LEU A 66 12.56 -38.16 -41.83
CA LEU A 66 11.43 -39.09 -41.71
C LEU A 66 10.54 -39.10 -42.96
N PHE A 67 10.58 -38.02 -43.74
CA PHE A 67 9.81 -37.85 -44.97
C PHE A 67 10.73 -37.39 -46.10
N ASP A 68 10.36 -37.74 -47.34
CA ASP A 68 11.04 -37.24 -48.54
C ASP A 68 11.00 -35.72 -48.60
N ALA A 69 11.99 -35.09 -49.24
CA ALA A 69 12.10 -33.63 -49.30
C ALA A 69 10.88 -32.94 -49.93
N ASP A 70 10.22 -33.61 -50.89
CA ASP A 70 9.05 -33.08 -51.60
C ASP A 70 7.70 -33.62 -51.07
N ALA A 71 7.74 -34.44 -50.01
CA ALA A 71 6.54 -34.94 -49.36
C ALA A 71 5.71 -33.77 -48.81
N GLY A 72 4.38 -33.94 -48.79
CA GLY A 72 3.47 -32.98 -48.17
C GLY A 72 3.59 -32.95 -46.64
N GLN A 73 4.40 -33.80 -46.04
CA GLN A 73 4.66 -33.86 -44.61
C GLN A 73 6.12 -33.56 -44.34
N GLN A 74 6.40 -32.67 -43.38
CA GLN A 74 7.77 -32.35 -42.98
C GLN A 74 7.86 -32.23 -41.47
N LEU A 75 8.85 -32.89 -40.87
CA LEU A 75 9.24 -32.68 -39.48
C LEU A 75 10.56 -31.91 -39.43
N ARG A 76 10.59 -30.83 -38.64
CA ARG A 76 11.80 -30.08 -38.34
C ARG A 76 12.05 -29.99 -36.85
N ALA A 77 13.32 -30.08 -36.48
CA ALA A 77 13.80 -29.86 -35.13
C ALA A 77 14.69 -28.62 -35.12
N TYR A 78 14.52 -27.78 -34.10
CA TYR A 78 15.23 -26.54 -33.92
C TYR A 78 15.89 -26.53 -32.55
N ALA A 79 17.12 -26.02 -32.50
CA ALA A 79 17.85 -25.76 -31.28
C ALA A 79 18.43 -24.34 -31.35
N GLY A 80 18.34 -23.61 -30.26
CA GLY A 80 18.77 -22.23 -30.23
C GLY A 80 18.93 -21.70 -28.81
N GLY A 81 19.10 -20.40 -28.73
CA GLY A 81 19.15 -19.70 -27.46
C GLY A 81 18.85 -18.22 -27.64
N TYR A 82 18.62 -17.56 -26.51
CA TYR A 82 18.28 -16.15 -26.47
C TYR A 82 18.98 -15.47 -25.30
N ARG A 83 19.10 -14.14 -25.39
CA ARG A 83 19.63 -13.29 -24.32
C ARG A 83 18.99 -11.90 -24.38
N PHE A 84 18.30 -11.54 -23.31
CA PHE A 84 17.65 -10.25 -23.10
C PHE A 84 18.12 -9.61 -21.79
N THR A 85 18.42 -8.33 -21.83
CA THR A 85 19.06 -7.58 -20.73
C THR A 85 18.50 -6.17 -20.63
N GLU A 86 18.45 -5.64 -19.42
CA GLU A 86 18.26 -4.22 -19.14
C GLU A 86 18.98 -3.87 -17.83
N LYS A 87 19.26 -2.59 -17.59
CA LYS A 87 19.94 -2.13 -16.38
C LYS A 87 19.12 -2.48 -15.14
N ASN A 88 19.79 -3.08 -14.15
CA ASN A 88 19.25 -3.51 -12.86
C ASN A 88 18.18 -4.62 -12.92
N ALA A 89 17.86 -5.13 -14.11
CA ALA A 89 16.97 -6.26 -14.30
C ALA A 89 17.78 -7.55 -14.46
N ASP A 90 17.22 -8.68 -14.06
CA ASP A 90 17.87 -9.97 -14.24
C ASP A 90 17.93 -10.32 -15.73
N THR A 91 19.04 -10.93 -16.14
CA THR A 91 19.23 -11.30 -17.54
C THR A 91 18.36 -12.51 -17.88
N VAL A 92 17.48 -12.37 -18.87
CA VAL A 92 16.67 -13.47 -19.39
C VAL A 92 17.44 -14.13 -20.52
N GLN A 93 18.07 -15.26 -20.25
CA GLN A 93 18.85 -16.00 -21.24
C GLN A 93 18.76 -17.50 -21.03
N GLY A 94 18.83 -18.26 -22.12
CA GLY A 94 18.83 -19.71 -22.00
C GLY A 94 18.62 -20.45 -23.31
N PRO A 95 18.65 -21.78 -23.26
CA PRO A 95 18.40 -22.63 -24.42
C PRO A 95 16.92 -22.66 -24.79
N ARG A 96 16.66 -22.88 -26.08
CA ARG A 96 15.33 -23.13 -26.66
C ARG A 96 15.41 -24.32 -27.60
N GLY A 97 14.45 -25.23 -27.50
CA GLY A 97 14.25 -26.33 -28.43
C GLY A 97 12.84 -26.30 -28.98
N ARG A 98 12.67 -26.56 -30.28
CA ARG A 98 11.35 -26.57 -30.93
C ARG A 98 11.24 -27.70 -31.95
N LEU A 99 10.09 -28.33 -32.00
CA LEU A 99 9.70 -29.29 -33.03
C LEU A 99 8.54 -28.69 -33.82
N ASP A 100 8.54 -28.88 -35.14
CA ASP A 100 7.48 -28.42 -36.02
C ASP A 100 7.16 -29.50 -37.05
N LEU A 101 5.93 -30.00 -37.00
CA LEU A 101 5.39 -30.97 -37.94
C LEU A 101 4.37 -30.28 -38.82
N THR A 102 4.62 -30.28 -40.13
CA THR A 102 3.78 -29.57 -41.09
C THR A 102 3.17 -30.51 -42.11
N PHE A 103 1.95 -30.19 -42.53
CA PHE A 103 1.13 -30.89 -43.49
C PHE A 103 0.70 -29.88 -44.56
N ASP A 104 1.28 -29.97 -45.74
CA ASP A 104 0.89 -29.22 -46.93
C ASP A 104 -0.28 -29.91 -47.65
N GLU A 105 -1.09 -29.12 -48.35
CA GLU A 105 -2.26 -29.60 -49.11
C GLU A 105 -3.24 -30.38 -48.24
N VAL A 106 -3.68 -29.75 -47.15
CA VAL A 106 -4.58 -30.37 -46.18
C VAL A 106 -5.88 -30.83 -46.88
N PRO A 107 -6.27 -32.11 -46.73
CA PRO A 107 -7.48 -32.63 -47.38
C PRO A 107 -8.71 -31.79 -47.03
N PHE A 108 -9.60 -31.61 -48.01
CA PHE A 108 -10.84 -30.82 -47.90
C PHE A 108 -10.67 -29.31 -47.72
N LEU A 109 -9.43 -28.80 -47.77
CA LEU A 109 -9.12 -27.37 -47.81
C LEU A 109 -8.60 -26.96 -49.19
N TRP A 110 -8.44 -25.65 -49.41
CA TRP A 110 -7.92 -25.10 -50.66
C TRP A 110 -6.51 -25.61 -50.98
N GLU A 111 -6.22 -25.73 -52.27
CA GLU A 111 -4.88 -26.03 -52.77
C GLU A 111 -3.87 -24.98 -52.25
N GLY A 112 -2.73 -25.45 -51.74
CA GLY A 112 -1.74 -24.61 -51.06
C GLY A 112 -2.07 -24.29 -49.58
N SER A 113 -3.13 -24.87 -49.01
CA SER A 113 -3.35 -24.83 -47.57
C SER A 113 -2.25 -25.58 -46.82
N ARG A 114 -1.96 -25.15 -45.59
CA ARG A 114 -0.97 -25.80 -44.73
C ARG A 114 -1.43 -25.81 -43.28
N PHE A 115 -1.27 -26.96 -42.64
CA PHE A 115 -1.48 -27.15 -41.22
C PHE A 115 -0.14 -27.45 -40.54
N SER A 116 0.12 -26.86 -39.38
CA SER A 116 1.35 -27.14 -38.62
C SER A 116 1.07 -27.34 -37.13
N LEU A 117 1.82 -28.28 -36.55
CA LEU A 117 1.84 -28.66 -35.15
C LEU A 117 3.22 -28.36 -34.59
N GLY A 118 3.30 -27.43 -33.64
CA GLY A 118 4.55 -27.05 -33.01
C GLY A 118 4.58 -27.43 -31.53
N ALA A 119 5.74 -27.85 -31.05
CA ALA A 119 6.04 -27.99 -29.62
C ALA A 119 7.36 -27.25 -29.31
N GLU A 120 7.37 -26.42 -28.29
CA GLU A 120 8.55 -25.64 -27.87
C GLU A 120 8.83 -25.86 -26.39
N ILE A 121 10.11 -25.93 -26.03
CA ILE A 121 10.60 -25.91 -24.65
C ILE A 121 11.72 -24.89 -24.52
N GLN A 122 11.70 -24.12 -23.45
CA GLN A 122 12.77 -23.18 -23.11
C GLN A 122 13.00 -23.17 -21.60
N HIS A 123 14.21 -22.79 -21.21
CA HIS A 123 14.56 -22.66 -19.80
C HIS A 123 15.45 -21.44 -19.59
N ASP A 124 15.12 -20.61 -18.61
CA ASP A 124 15.95 -19.51 -18.11
C ASP A 124 15.79 -19.36 -16.59
N ASP A 125 16.79 -18.81 -15.92
CA ASP A 125 16.78 -18.71 -14.45
C ASP A 125 15.59 -17.86 -13.92
N PRO A 126 15.24 -16.70 -14.51
CA PRO A 126 14.12 -15.89 -14.01
C PRO A 126 12.73 -16.53 -14.16
N ARG A 127 12.48 -17.30 -15.24
CA ARG A 127 11.14 -17.84 -15.56
C ARG A 127 11.02 -19.36 -15.39
N GLY A 128 12.11 -20.06 -15.14
CA GLY A 128 12.16 -21.51 -15.07
C GLY A 128 11.93 -22.18 -16.43
N THR A 129 11.45 -23.44 -16.41
CA THR A 129 11.15 -24.20 -17.64
C THR A 129 9.74 -23.89 -18.13
N GLN A 130 9.62 -23.51 -19.39
CA GLN A 130 8.35 -23.25 -20.05
C GLN A 130 8.18 -24.17 -21.26
N GLY A 131 6.96 -24.63 -21.48
CA GLY A 131 6.59 -25.48 -22.60
C GLY A 131 5.35 -24.95 -23.32
N PHE A 132 5.38 -24.96 -24.65
CA PHE A 132 4.30 -24.45 -25.49
C PHE A 132 3.91 -25.49 -26.54
N ALA A 133 2.62 -25.59 -26.82
CA ALA A 133 2.07 -26.34 -27.95
C ALA A 133 1.32 -25.38 -28.86
N SER A 134 1.53 -25.48 -30.17
CA SER A 134 0.93 -24.58 -31.16
C SER A 134 0.30 -25.35 -32.31
N PHE A 135 -0.80 -24.78 -32.82
CA PHE A 135 -1.54 -25.28 -33.97
C PHE A 135 -1.75 -24.10 -34.91
N ARG A 136 -1.38 -24.23 -36.18
CA ARG A 136 -1.52 -23.15 -37.15
C ARG A 136 -2.11 -23.68 -38.44
N LEU A 137 -3.13 -22.98 -38.93
CA LEU A 137 -3.73 -23.21 -40.24
C LEU A 137 -3.47 -22.00 -41.13
N ARG A 138 -2.90 -22.23 -42.30
CA ARG A 138 -2.67 -21.23 -43.33
C ARG A 138 -3.53 -21.56 -44.55
N ILE A 139 -4.30 -20.58 -45.00
CA ILE A 139 -5.14 -20.68 -46.21
C ILE A 139 -4.71 -19.56 -47.17
N PRO A 140 -4.26 -19.90 -48.39
CA PRO A 140 -3.98 -18.89 -49.40
C PRO A 140 -5.30 -18.33 -49.98
N LEU A 141 -5.57 -17.04 -49.77
CA LEU A 141 -6.78 -16.37 -50.28
C LEU A 141 -6.67 -15.95 -51.77
N GLN A 142 -5.62 -16.39 -52.47
CA GLN A 142 -5.35 -16.00 -53.86
C GLN A 142 -6.05 -16.89 -54.89
N ASN A 143 -6.91 -17.82 -54.46
CA ASN A 143 -7.60 -18.82 -55.29
C ASN A 143 -8.88 -18.30 -55.97
N PHE A 144 -9.00 -16.99 -56.24
CA PHE A 144 -10.16 -16.40 -56.93
C PHE A 144 -9.99 -16.32 -58.47
N GLY A 145 -9.16 -17.16 -59.10
CA GLY A 145 -8.94 -17.14 -60.55
C GLY A 145 -8.73 -18.53 -61.17
N ASP A 146 -9.15 -18.70 -62.43
CA ASP A 146 -9.33 -19.97 -63.16
C ASP A 146 -8.04 -20.68 -63.65
N SER A 147 -6.85 -20.22 -63.24
CA SER A 147 -5.59 -20.83 -63.69
C SER A 147 -4.97 -21.71 -62.61
N PRO A 148 -4.77 -23.03 -62.84
CA PRO A 148 -4.09 -23.91 -61.89
C PRO A 148 -2.66 -23.41 -61.67
N LYS A 149 -2.33 -23.03 -60.43
CA LYS A 149 -0.97 -22.60 -60.08
C LYS A 149 -0.09 -23.83 -59.86
N PRO A 150 1.18 -23.81 -60.29
CA PRO A 150 2.09 -24.93 -60.07
C PRO A 150 2.31 -25.16 -58.57
N ARG A 151 2.34 -26.44 -58.18
CA ARG A 151 2.70 -26.88 -56.82
C ARG A 151 4.10 -26.36 -56.49
N LEU A 152 4.20 -25.61 -55.39
CA LEU A 152 5.48 -25.09 -54.91
C LEU A 152 6.43 -26.24 -54.60
N THR A 153 7.68 -26.11 -55.05
CA THR A 153 8.80 -26.98 -54.66
C THR A 153 9.06 -26.88 -53.16
N ALA A 154 9.80 -27.85 -52.60
CA ALA A 154 10.18 -27.83 -51.19
C ALA A 154 10.81 -26.49 -50.78
N MET A 155 11.73 -25.94 -51.58
CA MET A 155 12.39 -24.67 -51.30
C MET A 155 11.45 -23.47 -51.44
N GLU A 156 10.58 -23.44 -52.44
CA GLU A 156 9.63 -22.34 -52.61
C GLU A 156 8.63 -22.27 -51.46
N ARG A 157 8.18 -23.42 -50.92
CA ARG A 157 7.34 -23.43 -49.72
C ARG A 157 8.03 -22.76 -48.54
N ARG A 158 9.33 -23.00 -48.37
CA ARG A 158 10.15 -22.36 -47.32
C ARG A 158 10.21 -20.85 -47.48
N MET A 159 10.31 -20.35 -48.72
CA MET A 159 10.30 -18.91 -49.00
C MET A 159 8.95 -18.25 -48.70
N THR A 160 7.90 -19.04 -48.45
CA THR A 160 6.61 -18.54 -48.01
C THR A 160 6.35 -18.71 -46.52
N ASP A 161 7.27 -19.31 -45.77
CA ASP A 161 7.15 -19.43 -44.32
C ASP A 161 7.08 -18.03 -43.70
N PRO A 162 6.24 -17.81 -42.68
CA PRO A 162 6.27 -16.54 -41.96
C PRO A 162 7.61 -16.38 -41.25
N ILE A 163 8.06 -15.13 -41.15
CA ILE A 163 9.25 -14.76 -40.38
C ILE A 163 9.07 -15.27 -38.95
N ILE A 164 10.02 -16.07 -38.47
CA ILE A 164 10.04 -16.58 -37.10
C ILE A 164 10.87 -15.64 -36.24
N ARG A 165 10.18 -14.96 -35.32
CA ARG A 165 10.74 -14.02 -34.36
C ARG A 165 9.85 -14.00 -33.13
N ASP A 166 10.39 -13.51 -32.02
CA ASP A 166 9.56 -13.08 -30.91
C ASP A 166 8.75 -11.85 -31.33
N ILE A 167 7.43 -11.93 -31.17
CA ILE A 167 6.51 -10.84 -31.52
C ILE A 167 6.24 -10.00 -30.27
N ASP A 168 6.36 -10.61 -29.10
CA ASP A 168 6.10 -9.96 -27.84
C ASP A 168 7.38 -9.28 -27.33
N ILE A 169 7.19 -8.19 -26.59
CA ILE A 169 8.29 -7.51 -25.93
C ILE A 169 8.61 -8.31 -24.67
N VAL A 170 9.82 -8.86 -24.59
CA VAL A 170 10.30 -9.47 -23.35
C VAL A 170 10.43 -8.37 -22.30
N SER A 171 9.73 -8.53 -21.18
CA SER A 171 9.76 -7.59 -20.06
C SER A 171 10.02 -8.30 -18.73
N GLN A 172 10.42 -7.52 -17.73
CA GLN A 172 10.47 -7.95 -16.34
C GLN A 172 9.85 -6.89 -15.44
N ALA A 173 9.08 -7.35 -14.45
CA ALA A 173 8.52 -6.50 -13.41
C ALA A 173 9.34 -6.64 -12.12
N GLY A 174 9.60 -5.51 -11.46
CA GLY A 174 10.42 -5.48 -10.25
C GLY A 174 10.72 -4.07 -9.78
N GLN A 175 11.65 -3.95 -8.84
CA GLN A 175 12.07 -2.67 -8.28
C GLN A 175 13.47 -2.30 -8.79
N PHE A 176 13.52 -1.57 -9.89
CA PHE A 176 14.78 -1.30 -10.59
C PHE A 176 15.34 0.12 -10.36
N THR A 177 14.56 0.98 -9.69
CA THR A 177 14.97 2.33 -9.29
C THR A 177 15.54 2.35 -7.88
N LYS A 178 16.29 3.41 -7.56
CA LYS A 178 16.75 3.65 -6.19
C LYS A 178 15.56 4.05 -5.32
N ALA A 179 15.64 3.72 -4.04
CA ALA A 179 14.67 4.24 -3.09
C ALA A 179 14.81 5.77 -2.97
N GLU A 180 13.68 6.46 -2.92
CA GLU A 180 13.58 7.91 -2.79
C GLU A 180 13.01 8.26 -1.41
N GLU A 181 13.52 9.30 -0.76
CA GLU A 181 13.02 9.72 0.54
C GLU A 181 11.76 10.57 0.40
N ILE A 182 10.70 10.17 1.09
CA ILE A 182 9.47 10.95 1.20
C ILE A 182 9.62 11.99 2.31
N THR A 183 9.37 13.25 1.96
CA THR A 183 9.48 14.38 2.89
C THR A 183 8.20 15.20 3.04
N SER A 184 7.19 14.92 2.21
CA SER A 184 5.93 15.69 2.22
C SER A 184 4.70 14.85 1.94
N THR A 185 3.59 15.26 2.55
CA THR A 185 2.25 14.77 2.24
C THR A 185 1.83 15.21 0.84
N ALA A 186 0.77 14.59 0.30
CA ALA A 186 0.21 14.97 -0.99
C ALA A 186 -0.19 16.46 -1.05
N ASP A 187 -0.65 17.01 0.07
CA ASP A 187 -1.07 18.41 0.22
C ASP A 187 0.10 19.38 0.49
N GLY A 188 1.33 18.86 0.57
CA GLY A 188 2.55 19.65 0.71
C GLY A 188 3.01 19.90 2.15
N ASN A 189 2.31 19.38 3.17
CA ASN A 189 2.78 19.46 4.55
C ASN A 189 4.06 18.63 4.75
N ALA A 190 5.00 19.15 5.53
CA ALA A 190 6.23 18.44 5.88
C ALA A 190 5.93 17.18 6.70
N ILE A 191 6.66 16.10 6.43
CA ILE A 191 6.59 14.86 7.21
C ILE A 191 7.85 14.72 8.07
N THR A 192 7.66 14.38 9.34
CA THR A 192 8.74 13.97 10.25
C THR A 192 8.48 12.56 10.75
N LEU A 193 9.37 11.61 10.46
CA LEU A 193 9.33 10.27 11.04
C LEU A 193 10.03 10.29 12.41
N VAL A 194 9.35 9.82 13.44
CA VAL A 194 9.89 9.69 14.80
C VAL A 194 9.83 8.23 15.20
N SER A 195 10.99 7.59 15.28
CA SER A 195 11.13 6.17 15.58
C SER A 195 11.68 5.95 16.99
N SER A 196 11.08 5.03 17.74
CA SER A 196 11.58 4.63 19.07
C SER A 196 12.96 3.96 19.01
N ALA A 197 13.42 3.56 17.81
CA ALA A 197 14.76 3.03 17.59
C ALA A 197 15.84 4.12 17.62
N THR A 198 15.48 5.38 17.35
CA THR A 198 16.43 6.50 17.23
C THR A 198 16.09 7.69 18.13
N THR A 199 14.87 7.78 18.63
CA THR A 199 14.39 8.85 19.51
C THR A 199 14.02 8.26 20.86
N SER A 200 14.69 8.74 21.91
CA SER A 200 14.36 8.35 23.28
C SER A 200 13.02 8.95 23.72
N SER A 201 12.32 8.30 24.65
CA SER A 201 11.05 8.83 25.18
C SER A 201 11.19 10.17 25.91
N THR A 202 12.38 10.49 26.44
CA THR A 202 12.66 11.79 27.07
C THR A 202 12.78 12.92 26.05
N ASP A 203 13.21 12.60 24.83
CA ASP A 203 13.37 13.58 23.73
C ASP A 203 12.10 13.73 22.89
N LEU A 204 11.16 12.80 22.99
CA LEU A 204 9.96 12.74 22.15
C LEU A 204 9.16 14.06 22.13
N ALA A 205 8.97 14.70 23.29
CA ALA A 205 8.27 15.98 23.39
C ALA A 205 8.98 17.08 22.57
N ASN A 206 10.31 17.15 22.67
CA ASN A 206 11.11 18.11 21.92
C ASN A 206 11.09 17.81 20.42
N THR A 207 11.15 16.53 20.03
CA THR A 207 11.07 16.13 18.62
C THR A 207 9.73 16.49 17.99
N ILE A 208 8.60 16.24 18.69
CA ILE A 208 7.26 16.60 18.22
C ILE A 208 7.12 18.12 18.08
N SER A 209 7.59 18.88 19.08
CA SER A 209 7.56 20.34 19.01
C SER A 209 8.43 20.89 17.87
N THR A 210 9.62 20.32 17.66
CA THR A 210 10.56 20.75 16.61
C THR A 210 10.05 20.47 15.19
N ALA A 211 9.20 19.45 15.00
CA ALA A 211 8.54 19.22 13.71
C ALA A 211 7.65 20.42 13.28
N GLY A 212 7.19 21.21 14.25
CA GLY A 212 6.53 22.50 14.02
C GLY A 212 5.06 22.41 13.62
N ALA A 213 4.41 23.59 13.53
CA ALA A 213 3.03 23.74 13.10
C ALA A 213 2.81 23.28 11.65
N ASN A 214 1.59 22.87 11.31
CA ASN A 214 1.20 22.40 9.97
C ASN A 214 2.07 21.24 9.42
N SER A 215 2.59 20.39 10.31
CA SER A 215 3.40 19.21 9.96
C SER A 215 2.65 17.91 10.21
N THR A 216 3.11 16.83 9.59
CA THR A 216 2.68 15.46 9.92
C THR A 216 3.82 14.73 10.59
N VAL A 217 3.62 14.34 11.85
CA VAL A 217 4.56 13.52 12.61
C VAL A 217 4.10 12.07 12.55
N VAL A 218 4.87 11.22 11.86
CA VAL A 218 4.61 9.77 11.80
C VAL A 218 5.41 9.11 12.92
N LEU A 219 4.71 8.46 13.84
CA LEU A 219 5.32 7.71 14.93
C LEU A 219 5.54 6.25 14.52
N ASN A 220 6.71 5.71 14.87
CA ASN A 220 7.09 4.33 14.59
C ASN A 220 7.67 3.64 15.83
N GLY A 221 7.13 2.47 16.18
CA GLY A 221 7.64 1.61 17.24
C GLY A 221 7.02 1.84 18.62
N SER A 222 7.75 1.51 19.68
CA SER A 222 7.23 1.50 21.05
C SER A 222 8.01 2.47 21.95
N PHE A 223 7.35 3.55 22.34
CA PHE A 223 7.87 4.54 23.29
C PHE A 223 7.35 4.20 24.69
N THR A 224 8.24 3.80 25.59
CA THR A 224 7.93 3.51 27.00
C THR A 224 8.49 4.59 27.91
N ASN A 225 7.89 4.79 29.09
CA ASN A 225 8.25 5.87 30.02
C ASN A 225 8.10 7.27 29.40
N VAL A 226 7.03 7.48 28.63
CA VAL A 226 6.63 8.80 28.14
C VAL A 226 6.04 9.59 29.31
N ASN A 227 6.92 10.16 30.12
CA ASN A 227 6.59 10.89 31.36
C ASN A 227 6.58 12.41 31.16
N ASN A 228 6.86 12.87 29.93
CA ASN A 228 6.64 14.24 29.52
C ASN A 228 5.32 14.33 28.77
N ARG A 229 4.66 15.47 28.90
CA ARG A 229 3.53 15.86 28.05
C ARG A 229 4.03 16.15 26.64
N LEU A 230 3.29 15.68 25.64
CA LEU A 230 3.50 15.93 24.22
C LEU A 230 2.54 17.04 23.79
N ASP A 231 3.09 18.24 23.63
CA ASP A 231 2.35 19.41 23.14
C ASP A 231 2.30 19.37 21.62
N VAL A 232 1.14 19.01 21.09
CA VAL A 232 0.85 19.04 19.65
C VAL A 232 0.83 20.50 19.20
N GLN A 233 1.35 20.80 18.01
CA GLN A 233 1.40 22.16 17.48
C GLN A 233 0.17 22.48 16.63
N ASP A 234 -0.13 23.77 16.41
CA ASP A 234 -1.26 24.19 15.57
C ASP A 234 -1.16 23.55 14.16
N GLY A 235 -2.25 22.97 13.67
CA GLY A 235 -2.29 22.30 12.38
C GLY A 235 -1.49 20.99 12.29
N GLN A 236 -0.87 20.53 13.38
CA GLN A 236 -0.03 19.33 13.38
C GLN A 236 -0.88 18.06 13.44
N THR A 237 -0.52 17.07 12.61
CA THR A 237 -1.07 15.72 12.68
C THR A 237 -0.07 14.78 13.32
N ILE A 238 -0.44 14.13 14.40
CA ILE A 238 0.31 13.01 15.00
C ILE A 238 -0.31 11.71 14.50
N MET A 239 0.47 10.89 13.82
CA MET A 239 0.00 9.70 13.12
C MET A 239 0.72 8.44 13.59
N GLY A 240 -0.02 7.49 14.16
CA GLY A 240 0.39 6.11 14.39
C GLY A 240 0.13 5.27 13.14
N THR A 241 -0.78 4.30 13.22
CA THR A 241 -1.16 3.41 12.10
C THR A 241 -2.28 4.02 11.27
N GLY A 242 -2.11 4.09 9.96
CA GLY A 242 -3.17 4.53 9.04
C GLY A 242 -2.65 4.71 7.63
N ASN A 243 -3.50 5.24 6.76
CA ASN A 243 -3.13 5.57 5.39
C ASN A 243 -2.74 7.04 5.30
N LEU A 244 -1.58 7.31 4.70
CA LEU A 244 -1.04 8.64 4.48
C LEU A 244 -0.81 8.85 2.98
N ASP A 245 -1.44 9.86 2.42
CA ASP A 245 -1.16 10.28 1.05
C ASP A 245 0.10 11.13 1.03
N VAL A 246 1.09 10.71 0.26
CA VAL A 246 2.42 11.32 0.19
C VAL A 246 2.79 11.69 -1.22
N LYS A 247 3.67 12.68 -1.34
CA LYS A 247 4.29 13.04 -2.61
C LYS A 247 5.65 12.38 -2.72
N THR A 248 5.84 11.53 -3.72
CA THR A 248 7.15 10.98 -4.05
C THR A 248 8.05 12.07 -4.62
N PRO A 249 9.38 11.98 -4.49
CA PRO A 249 10.31 12.91 -5.13
C PRO A 249 10.18 12.97 -6.66
N SER A 250 9.78 11.86 -7.28
CA SER A 250 9.36 11.79 -8.68
C SER A 250 8.07 12.57 -9.03
N GLY A 251 7.41 13.19 -8.04
CA GLY A 251 6.28 14.11 -8.22
C GLY A 251 4.91 13.46 -8.21
N ARG A 252 4.81 12.18 -7.89
CA ARG A 252 3.54 11.44 -7.83
C ARG A 252 2.92 11.51 -6.44
N THR A 253 1.60 11.38 -6.39
CA THR A 253 0.89 11.08 -5.14
C THR A 253 0.70 9.57 -5.01
N VAL A 254 1.08 9.02 -3.86
CA VAL A 254 0.87 7.61 -3.51
C VAL A 254 0.33 7.51 -2.09
N THR A 255 -0.51 6.52 -1.81
CA THR A 255 -0.97 6.23 -0.45
C THR A 255 -0.05 5.19 0.18
N ILE A 256 0.52 5.49 1.34
CA ILE A 256 1.34 4.57 2.13
C ILE A 256 0.62 4.20 3.42
N THR A 257 0.82 2.98 3.91
CA THR A 257 0.36 2.60 5.26
C THR A 257 1.49 2.82 6.26
N THR A 258 1.25 3.62 7.29
CA THR A 258 2.22 3.93 8.33
C THR A 258 2.37 2.77 9.33
N PRO A 259 3.57 2.59 9.92
CA PRO A 259 3.91 1.38 10.69
C PRO A 259 3.20 1.29 12.04
N GLY A 260 2.77 2.43 12.61
CA GLY A 260 2.16 2.48 13.93
C GLY A 260 3.14 2.74 15.06
N ALA A 261 2.60 3.28 16.15
CA ALA A 261 3.33 3.39 17.40
C ALA A 261 2.46 3.17 18.63
N SER A 262 3.10 2.65 19.68
CA SER A 262 2.54 2.54 21.03
C SER A 262 3.31 3.45 21.99
N LEU A 263 2.60 4.24 22.78
CA LEU A 263 3.14 5.11 23.81
C LEU A 263 2.65 4.65 25.18
N SER A 264 3.56 4.48 26.14
CA SER A 264 3.19 4.22 27.53
C SER A 264 4.01 5.05 28.51
N GLY A 265 3.35 5.54 29.56
CA GLY A 265 3.98 6.33 30.61
C GLY A 265 2.96 7.15 31.40
N ASP A 266 3.46 8.03 32.25
CA ASP A 266 2.62 8.82 33.15
C ASP A 266 2.15 10.13 32.50
N GLY A 267 2.82 10.57 31.44
CA GLY A 267 2.68 11.94 30.94
C GLY A 267 3.00 12.99 32.03
N ALA A 268 2.61 14.23 31.79
CA ALA A 268 2.77 15.32 32.75
C ALA A 268 1.53 16.21 32.79
N PRO A 269 1.26 16.91 33.89
CA PRO A 269 0.15 17.85 33.97
C PRO A 269 0.46 19.15 33.20
N PRO A 270 -0.55 20.00 32.91
CA PRO A 270 -0.32 21.29 32.29
C PRO A 270 0.56 22.19 33.15
N VAL A 271 1.44 22.98 32.54
CA VAL A 271 2.26 23.95 33.28
C VAL A 271 1.36 24.95 34.01
N GLY A 272 1.53 25.10 35.33
CA GLY A 272 0.78 26.04 36.16
C GLY A 272 -0.57 25.53 36.68
N PHE A 273 -0.96 24.30 36.33
CA PHE A 273 -2.14 23.61 36.85
C PHE A 273 -1.76 22.23 37.38
N GLY A 274 -2.35 21.78 38.49
CA GLY A 274 -1.93 20.54 39.14
C GLY A 274 -2.18 19.27 38.31
N THR A 275 -3.40 19.10 37.77
CA THR A 275 -3.88 17.84 37.19
C THR A 275 -4.87 18.10 36.02
N PRO A 276 -5.22 17.07 35.21
CA PRO A 276 -4.66 15.71 35.15
C PRO A 276 -3.34 15.56 34.40
N HIS A 277 -2.62 14.49 34.74
CA HIS A 277 -1.53 13.92 33.96
C HIS A 277 -2.04 13.40 32.60
N HIS A 278 -1.31 13.70 31.53
CA HIS A 278 -1.64 13.24 30.19
C HIS A 278 -0.45 13.20 29.25
N ILE A 279 -0.56 12.36 28.21
CA ILE A 279 0.45 12.27 27.17
C ILE A 279 0.19 13.31 26.09
N PHE A 280 -1.03 13.43 25.56
CA PHE A 280 -1.30 14.37 24.46
C PHE A 280 -2.05 15.60 24.92
N ASN A 281 -1.45 16.77 24.68
CA ASN A 281 -2.10 18.06 24.81
C ASN A 281 -2.33 18.62 23.41
N MET A 282 -3.59 18.74 23.02
CA MET A 282 -3.98 19.09 21.65
C MET A 282 -3.94 20.61 21.43
N ALA A 283 -3.71 21.01 20.18
CA ALA A 283 -3.70 22.39 19.73
C ALA A 283 -4.76 22.65 18.65
N ALA A 284 -4.91 23.89 18.19
CA ALA A 284 -5.94 24.20 17.19
C ALA A 284 -5.64 23.53 15.85
N ASN A 285 -6.67 23.06 15.15
CA ASN A 285 -6.55 22.39 13.84
C ASN A 285 -5.67 21.13 13.86
N SER A 286 -5.47 20.53 15.03
CA SER A 286 -4.59 19.37 15.20
C SER A 286 -5.32 18.04 15.12
N ARG A 287 -4.58 16.99 14.78
CA ARG A 287 -5.15 15.65 14.57
C ARG A 287 -4.31 14.60 15.26
N LEU A 288 -4.97 13.63 15.89
CA LEU A 288 -4.37 12.44 16.46
C LEU A 288 -4.98 11.22 15.77
N VAL A 289 -4.18 10.48 15.00
CA VAL A 289 -4.67 9.41 14.12
C VAL A 289 -3.95 8.11 14.39
N GLY A 290 -4.68 7.04 14.70
CA GLY A 290 -4.13 5.68 14.69
C GLY A 290 -3.08 5.38 15.77
N VAL A 291 -3.00 6.17 16.84
CA VAL A 291 -2.00 5.93 17.90
C VAL A 291 -2.53 4.94 18.93
N THR A 292 -1.62 4.19 19.55
CA THR A 292 -1.92 3.42 20.76
C THR A 292 -1.28 4.09 21.96
N VAL A 293 -2.07 4.40 23.00
CA VAL A 293 -1.63 5.16 24.17
C VAL A 293 -2.09 4.46 25.43
N THR A 294 -1.17 4.25 26.37
CA THR A 294 -1.46 3.74 27.71
C THR A 294 -0.93 4.73 28.74
N VAL A 295 -1.83 5.34 29.51
CA VAL A 295 -1.46 6.27 30.59
C VAL A 295 -1.82 5.69 31.94
N SER A 296 -0.82 5.58 32.80
CA SER A 296 -0.95 5.09 34.17
C SER A 296 -0.37 6.12 35.14
N GLY A 297 -0.90 7.35 35.09
CA GLY A 297 -0.37 8.48 35.86
C GLY A 297 -0.26 8.21 37.36
N PRO A 298 0.32 9.15 38.14
CA PRO A 298 0.61 8.93 39.55
C PRO A 298 -0.63 8.50 40.35
N ALA A 299 -0.43 7.60 41.32
CA ALA A 299 -1.53 6.92 42.02
C ALA A 299 -2.62 7.86 42.57
N THR A 300 -2.22 9.05 43.05
CA THR A 300 -3.11 10.01 43.73
C THR A 300 -3.63 11.14 42.84
N GLU A 301 -3.33 11.14 41.54
CA GLU A 301 -3.65 12.25 40.64
C GLU A 301 -4.61 11.82 39.53
N ALA A 302 -5.41 12.77 39.05
CA ALA A 302 -6.30 12.51 37.92
C ALA A 302 -5.48 12.28 36.64
N VAL A 303 -6.00 11.41 35.77
CA VAL A 303 -5.28 10.98 34.55
C VAL A 303 -6.20 11.08 33.34
N THR A 304 -5.66 11.53 32.20
CA THR A 304 -6.30 11.46 30.89
C THR A 304 -5.30 11.06 29.80
N ALA A 305 -5.73 10.40 28.72
CA ALA A 305 -4.81 10.11 27.61
C ALA A 305 -4.56 11.37 26.78
N VAL A 306 -5.66 12.07 26.50
CA VAL A 306 -5.70 13.23 25.62
C VAL A 306 -6.46 14.36 26.32
N ARG A 307 -5.93 15.57 26.23
CA ARG A 307 -6.55 16.79 26.72
C ARG A 307 -6.74 17.78 25.58
N ILE A 308 -7.97 18.29 25.45
CA ILE A 308 -8.39 19.34 24.53
C ILE A 308 -8.94 20.48 25.40
N ASP A 309 -8.24 21.62 25.43
CA ASP A 309 -8.53 22.71 26.37
C ASP A 309 -8.56 24.05 25.64
N GLY A 310 -9.75 24.57 25.39
CA GLY A 310 -9.97 25.89 24.78
C GLY A 310 -9.41 26.05 23.37
N VAL A 311 -9.28 24.95 22.62
CA VAL A 311 -8.81 24.92 21.24
C VAL A 311 -9.87 24.39 20.30
N ASP A 312 -9.81 24.82 19.04
CA ASP A 312 -10.82 24.51 18.02
C ASP A 312 -10.29 23.53 16.95
N ASN A 313 -11.22 22.83 16.30
CA ASN A 313 -10.95 21.96 15.13
C ASN A 313 -9.98 20.82 15.45
N VAL A 314 -10.24 20.06 16.51
CA VAL A 314 -9.43 18.91 16.92
C VAL A 314 -10.05 17.61 16.45
N GLU A 315 -9.25 16.72 15.86
CA GLU A 315 -9.67 15.37 15.49
C GLU A 315 -8.89 14.29 16.25
N ILE A 316 -9.59 13.31 16.82
CA ILE A 316 -9.01 12.08 17.38
C ILE A 316 -9.65 10.89 16.67
N ILE A 317 -8.87 10.18 15.86
CA ILE A 317 -9.37 9.19 14.91
C ILE A 317 -8.65 7.85 15.07
N ASN A 318 -9.41 6.76 15.07
CA ASN A 318 -8.92 5.38 14.97
C ASN A 318 -7.81 5.03 15.99
N SER A 319 -7.80 5.68 17.15
CA SER A 319 -6.77 5.50 18.17
C SER A 319 -7.23 4.55 19.27
N THR A 320 -6.28 3.87 19.91
CA THR A 320 -6.52 3.02 21.08
C THR A 320 -5.97 3.72 22.31
N LEU A 321 -6.84 4.12 23.22
CA LEU A 321 -6.51 4.89 24.41
C LEU A 321 -6.86 4.08 25.65
N THR A 322 -5.86 3.77 26.47
CA THR A 322 -6.02 3.09 27.76
C THR A 322 -5.56 4.03 28.86
N THR A 323 -6.41 4.28 29.85
CA THR A 323 -6.08 5.15 30.97
C THR A 323 -6.45 4.47 32.27
N THR A 324 -5.51 4.48 33.21
CA THR A 324 -5.68 3.84 34.51
C THR A 324 -5.22 4.76 35.61
N ALA A 325 -6.02 4.89 36.66
CA ALA A 325 -5.64 5.56 37.90
C ALA A 325 -5.87 4.61 39.09
N THR A 326 -5.14 4.80 40.19
CA THR A 326 -5.35 3.97 41.39
C THR A 326 -6.36 4.65 42.32
N ASP A 327 -6.07 5.88 42.77
CA ASP A 327 -6.81 6.56 43.84
C ASP A 327 -7.35 7.93 43.39
N ASN A 328 -7.65 8.10 42.10
CA ASN A 328 -8.29 9.32 41.59
C ASN A 328 -9.20 9.06 40.38
N THR A 329 -9.89 10.10 39.94
CA THR A 329 -10.75 10.08 38.75
C THR A 329 -9.92 9.87 37.48
N VAL A 330 -10.41 9.01 36.59
CA VAL A 330 -9.79 8.76 35.28
C VAL A 330 -10.72 9.20 34.16
N PHE A 331 -10.10 9.75 33.11
CA PHE A 331 -10.76 10.11 31.86
C PHE A 331 -10.02 9.45 30.70
N GLY A 332 -10.72 8.99 29.67
CA GLY A 332 -10.05 8.59 28.43
C GLY A 332 -9.59 9.81 27.64
N ILE A 333 -10.54 10.70 27.37
CA ILE A 333 -10.36 11.99 26.70
C ILE A 333 -11.06 13.08 27.50
N GLN A 334 -10.43 14.24 27.62
CA GLN A 334 -11.06 15.44 28.15
C GLN A 334 -11.19 16.52 27.08
N VAL A 335 -12.40 17.03 26.91
CA VAL A 335 -12.75 18.21 26.11
C VAL A 335 -13.26 19.27 27.08
N LEU A 336 -12.57 20.39 27.18
CA LEU A 336 -12.92 21.45 28.10
C LEU A 336 -12.53 22.84 27.60
N GLY A 337 -12.87 23.87 28.37
CA GLY A 337 -12.42 25.24 28.11
C GLY A 337 -13.19 25.92 26.96
N ASN A 338 -14.40 25.45 26.64
CA ASN A 338 -15.17 25.91 25.48
C ASN A 338 -14.52 25.55 24.13
N ALA A 339 -13.87 24.38 24.05
CA ALA A 339 -13.35 23.85 22.79
C ALA A 339 -14.47 23.65 21.75
N GLN A 340 -14.22 24.00 20.49
CA GLN A 340 -15.21 23.92 19.42
C GLN A 340 -14.79 22.97 18.29
N ASN A 341 -15.77 22.42 17.59
CA ASN A 341 -15.58 21.58 16.40
C ASN A 341 -14.63 20.41 16.67
N THR A 342 -14.90 19.66 17.73
CA THR A 342 -14.11 18.49 18.10
C THR A 342 -14.72 17.22 17.51
N VAL A 343 -13.91 16.41 16.83
CA VAL A 343 -14.33 15.14 16.25
C VAL A 343 -13.57 14.00 16.89
N ILE A 344 -14.28 13.06 17.50
CA ILE A 344 -13.72 11.86 18.12
C ILE A 344 -14.40 10.65 17.48
N ARG A 345 -13.68 9.94 16.62
CA ARG A 345 -14.25 8.87 15.78
C ARG A 345 -13.42 7.60 15.73
N GLY A 346 -14.07 6.44 15.79
CA GLY A 346 -13.42 5.15 15.51
C GLY A 346 -12.44 4.72 16.58
N ASN A 347 -12.44 5.34 17.75
CA ASN A 347 -11.45 5.07 18.81
C ASN A 347 -11.89 3.92 19.70
N THR A 348 -10.93 3.19 20.25
CA THR A 348 -11.13 2.28 21.38
C THR A 348 -10.65 2.96 22.65
N ILE A 349 -11.55 3.24 23.59
CA ILE A 349 -11.28 3.98 24.82
C ILE A 349 -11.52 3.07 26.01
N THR A 350 -10.46 2.72 26.72
CA THR A 350 -10.52 1.93 27.95
C THR A 350 -10.10 2.78 29.14
N THR A 351 -10.93 2.82 30.17
CA THR A 351 -10.67 3.55 31.41
C THR A 351 -10.92 2.66 32.62
N SER A 352 -10.03 2.73 33.60
CA SER A 352 -10.21 2.04 34.87
C SER A 352 -9.66 2.85 36.03
N SER A 353 -10.41 2.92 37.13
CA SER A 353 -9.93 3.52 38.38
C SER A 353 -10.37 2.66 39.56
N ASN A 354 -9.65 2.66 40.69
CA ASN A 354 -10.14 2.06 41.94
C ASN A 354 -10.75 3.11 42.89
N SER A 355 -10.99 4.33 42.39
CA SER A 355 -11.53 5.47 43.13
C SER A 355 -13.03 5.69 42.85
N ASP A 356 -13.51 6.92 43.04
CA ASP A 356 -14.93 7.25 42.98
C ASP A 356 -15.49 7.29 41.56
N PHE A 357 -14.70 7.71 40.57
CA PHE A 357 -15.19 7.99 39.22
C PHE A 357 -14.28 7.50 38.09
N ALA A 358 -14.88 6.95 37.04
CA ALA A 358 -14.23 6.65 35.77
C ALA A 358 -15.13 7.03 34.59
N TYR A 359 -14.53 7.65 33.57
CA TYR A 359 -15.21 8.14 32.38
C TYR A 359 -14.40 7.87 31.11
N ALA A 360 -15.02 7.39 30.03
CA ALA A 360 -14.34 7.35 28.73
C ALA A 360 -14.16 8.74 28.12
N LEU A 361 -15.15 9.62 28.27
CA LEU A 361 -15.10 11.01 27.82
C LEU A 361 -15.60 11.96 28.89
N SER A 362 -14.96 13.12 29.01
CA SER A 362 -15.46 14.27 29.76
C SER A 362 -15.59 15.47 28.83
N ALA A 363 -16.78 16.05 28.73
CA ALA A 363 -17.08 17.26 27.96
C ALA A 363 -17.53 18.37 28.92
N VAL A 364 -16.71 19.43 29.03
CA VAL A 364 -16.91 20.53 30.00
C VAL A 364 -16.86 21.87 29.27
N GLY A 365 -18.00 22.30 28.75
CA GLY A 365 -18.05 23.49 27.91
C GLY A 365 -17.51 23.16 26.53
N SER A 366 -18.38 22.80 25.59
CA SER A 366 -17.99 22.48 24.21
C SER A 366 -19.09 22.88 23.22
N ASP A 367 -18.71 23.13 21.97
CA ASP A 367 -19.65 23.32 20.87
C ASP A 367 -19.27 22.45 19.67
N ASN A 368 -20.27 21.87 19.00
CA ASN A 368 -20.10 21.01 17.83
C ASN A 368 -19.16 19.80 18.10
N LEU A 369 -19.39 19.11 19.22
CA LEU A 369 -18.70 17.86 19.52
C LEU A 369 -19.35 16.68 18.78
N VAL A 370 -18.57 16.04 17.90
CA VAL A 370 -18.94 14.82 17.19
C VAL A 370 -18.25 13.63 17.85
N PHE A 371 -19.02 12.67 18.38
CA PHE A 371 -18.50 11.46 19.03
C PHE A 371 -19.18 10.21 18.46
N GLU A 372 -18.53 9.53 17.52
CA GLU A 372 -19.16 8.44 16.76
C GLU A 372 -18.25 7.24 16.51
N ASN A 373 -18.85 6.07 16.33
CA ASN A 373 -18.15 4.82 16.01
C ASN A 373 -17.04 4.46 17.01
N ASN A 374 -17.12 4.95 18.26
CA ASN A 374 -16.15 4.63 19.30
C ASN A 374 -16.56 3.37 20.08
N THR A 375 -15.59 2.63 20.59
CA THR A 375 -15.78 1.49 21.50
C THR A 375 -15.27 1.86 22.89
N LEU A 376 -16.16 1.85 23.88
CA LEU A 376 -15.89 2.35 25.24
C LEU A 376 -15.95 1.19 26.24
N ASN A 377 -14.91 1.09 27.07
CA ASN A 377 -14.88 0.18 28.20
C ASN A 377 -14.46 0.94 29.46
N VAL A 378 -15.39 1.09 30.41
CA VAL A 378 -15.20 1.86 31.65
C VAL A 378 -15.42 0.94 32.84
N SER A 379 -14.50 0.88 33.79
CA SER A 379 -14.56 -0.08 34.89
C SER A 379 -13.80 0.33 36.15
N GLY A 380 -13.93 -0.48 37.20
CA GLY A 380 -13.15 -0.41 38.45
C GLY A 380 -13.69 0.59 39.48
N ALA A 381 -14.21 1.74 39.05
CA ALA A 381 -14.57 2.82 39.97
C ALA A 381 -15.89 2.54 40.68
N THR A 382 -16.15 3.25 41.78
CA THR A 382 -17.47 3.22 42.46
C THR A 382 -18.57 3.68 41.51
N ASN A 383 -18.32 4.74 40.73
CA ASN A 383 -19.23 5.28 39.73
C ASN A 383 -18.56 5.24 38.36
N ASN A 384 -19.04 4.35 37.50
CA ASN A 384 -18.58 4.23 36.13
C ASN A 384 -19.64 4.81 35.19
N HIS A 385 -19.22 5.70 34.29
CA HIS A 385 -20.10 6.29 33.27
C HIS A 385 -19.39 6.33 31.92
N LEU A 386 -20.14 6.19 30.83
CA LEU A 386 -19.57 6.30 29.49
C LEU A 386 -19.06 7.72 29.23
N ILE A 387 -19.88 8.72 29.51
CA ILE A 387 -19.58 10.13 29.27
C ILE A 387 -20.01 10.99 30.46
N PHE A 388 -19.19 11.98 30.79
CA PHE A 388 -19.50 13.06 31.72
C PHE A 388 -19.70 14.37 30.98
N PHE A 389 -20.81 15.06 31.26
CA PHE A 389 -21.09 16.42 30.78
C PHE A 389 -21.15 17.40 31.94
N ASN A 390 -20.50 18.54 31.78
CA ASN A 390 -20.64 19.68 32.67
C ASN A 390 -20.59 20.98 31.88
N SER A 391 -21.10 22.07 32.46
CA SER A 391 -21.28 23.35 31.75
C SER A 391 -22.13 23.21 30.48
N ASN A 392 -22.22 24.26 29.66
CA ASN A 392 -23.01 24.21 28.44
C ASN A 392 -22.27 23.41 27.36
N ASN A 393 -22.90 22.37 26.84
CA ASN A 393 -22.40 21.64 25.68
C ASN A 393 -23.45 21.72 24.57
N THR A 394 -23.10 22.34 23.44
CA THR A 394 -24.07 22.59 22.37
C THR A 394 -23.74 21.81 21.11
N ASN A 395 -24.78 21.45 20.37
CA ASN A 395 -24.67 20.75 19.08
C ASN A 395 -23.91 19.41 19.18
N LEU A 396 -24.20 18.65 20.24
CA LEU A 396 -23.69 17.30 20.44
C LEU A 396 -24.26 16.35 19.37
N SER A 397 -23.39 15.55 18.75
CA SER A 397 -23.82 14.59 17.74
C SER A 397 -22.95 13.34 17.72
N GLY A 398 -23.54 12.23 17.28
CA GLY A 398 -22.79 11.01 17.02
C GLY A 398 -23.60 9.73 17.23
N SER A 399 -23.19 8.68 16.52
CA SER A 399 -23.85 7.38 16.52
C SER A 399 -22.86 6.24 16.29
N GLY A 400 -23.33 4.99 16.35
CA GLY A 400 -22.47 3.81 16.14
C GLY A 400 -21.51 3.53 17.29
N ASN A 401 -21.60 4.25 18.41
CA ASN A 401 -20.77 4.00 19.58
C ASN A 401 -21.20 2.70 20.28
N SER A 402 -20.25 1.95 20.82
CA SER A 402 -20.52 0.80 21.68
C SER A 402 -19.92 1.03 23.07
N GLY A 403 -20.60 0.57 24.11
CA GLY A 403 -20.19 0.79 25.50
C GLY A 403 -20.60 -0.38 26.39
N ASN A 404 -19.77 -0.67 27.41
CA ASN A 404 -20.04 -1.72 28.39
C ASN A 404 -21.05 -1.32 29.48
N LEU A 405 -21.48 -0.05 29.50
CA LEU A 405 -22.41 0.52 30.47
C LEU A 405 -23.62 1.13 29.76
N SER A 406 -24.66 1.45 30.54
CA SER A 406 -25.87 2.12 30.05
C SER A 406 -26.13 3.50 30.64
N THR A 407 -25.10 4.12 31.22
CA THR A 407 -25.23 5.38 31.97
C THR A 407 -24.23 6.44 31.50
N CYS A 408 -24.71 7.68 31.47
CA CYS A 408 -23.93 8.91 31.36
C CYS A 408 -24.22 9.80 32.57
N SER A 409 -23.29 10.71 32.87
CA SER A 409 -23.39 11.62 34.00
C SER A 409 -23.48 13.06 33.51
N VAL A 410 -24.39 13.85 34.10
CA VAL A 410 -24.57 15.27 33.79
C VAL A 410 -24.43 16.06 35.09
N GLY A 411 -23.32 16.77 35.23
CA GLY A 411 -23.01 17.59 36.40
C GLY A 411 -23.67 18.96 36.40
N GLY A 412 -24.06 19.48 35.22
CA GLY A 412 -24.72 20.78 35.08
C GLY A 412 -24.73 21.32 33.65
N GLY A 413 -25.26 22.54 33.51
CA GLY A 413 -25.35 23.28 32.25
C GLY A 413 -26.44 22.81 31.28
N THR A 414 -26.55 23.53 30.16
CA THR A 414 -27.48 23.18 29.07
C THR A 414 -26.76 22.32 28.05
N ASN A 415 -27.26 21.10 27.84
CA ASN A 415 -26.71 20.15 26.88
C ASN A 415 -27.71 19.99 25.72
N THR A 416 -27.31 20.31 24.48
CA THR A 416 -28.16 20.21 23.30
C THR A 416 -27.56 19.27 22.26
N GLY A 417 -28.41 18.43 21.67
CA GLY A 417 -27.99 17.37 20.78
C GLY A 417 -28.13 16.00 21.45
N SER A 418 -27.41 15.00 20.90
CA SER A 418 -27.31 13.68 21.52
C SER A 418 -26.19 12.84 20.93
N ILE A 419 -25.59 12.00 21.76
CA ILE A 419 -24.67 10.92 21.38
C ILE A 419 -25.34 9.57 21.68
N SER A 420 -25.46 8.73 20.66
CA SER A 420 -26.15 7.44 20.75
C SER A 420 -25.21 6.24 20.77
N PHE A 421 -25.65 5.17 21.46
CA PHE A 421 -24.94 3.90 21.61
C PHE A 421 -25.76 2.72 21.09
N THR A 422 -25.08 1.68 20.62
CA THR A 422 -25.67 0.46 20.06
C THR A 422 -26.46 -0.37 21.08
N ASN A 423 -26.20 -0.17 22.38
CA ASN A 423 -26.95 -0.81 23.47
C ASN A 423 -28.25 -0.05 23.84
N GLY A 424 -28.63 0.98 23.08
CA GLY A 424 -29.81 1.81 23.31
C GLY A 424 -29.59 3.00 24.23
N THR A 425 -28.40 3.13 24.83
CA THR A 425 -28.05 4.31 25.64
C THR A 425 -27.97 5.55 24.75
N THR A 426 -28.51 6.66 25.24
CA THR A 426 -28.38 7.97 24.60
C THR A 426 -27.96 8.96 25.67
N CYS A 427 -26.90 9.69 25.40
CA CYS A 427 -26.40 10.74 26.27
C CYS A 427 -26.73 12.10 25.63
N PRO A 428 -27.09 13.11 26.44
CA PRO A 428 -27.29 14.47 25.96
C PRO A 428 -26.15 14.96 25.09
#